data_AF-A0A7W1CGG1-F1
#
_entry.id   AF-A0A7W1CGG1-F1
#
_cell.length_a   1.000
_cell.length_b   1.000
_cell.length_c   1.000
_cell.angle_alpha   90.00
_cell.angle_beta   90.00
_cell.angle_gamma   90.00
#
_symmetry.space_group_name_H-M   'P 1'
#
loop_
_entity.id
_entity.type
_entity.pdbx_description
1 polymer ?
#
loop_
_entity_poly.entity_id
_entity_poly.type
_entity_poly.pdbx_seq_one_letter_code
_entity_poly.pdbx_strand_id
1 'polypeptide(L)'
;MIVKDESKVITRCLASVLNLIDNWVIVDTGSTDGTQQIIKDYMAEKNIPGELHERPWKNFGHNRNEALILAKNKADYIFFIDADNFYEYDSNFKLPSLEKDFYYTNLLDAGTKYPRISLIKNDLNWEWKGVLHEAVCCDVARNYATLGNVNQIVRSDGARSKDAQKYEKDAAVFEEALKEDPNNSRYVFYLAQSYRDAGNNQKALENYEKRAKMGDWDEEVFYSLLRVGNLQEALKMPFDTVMASYKKAFQFRKTRMEPLYHMMQLFEQQGNYNAGYLIGKIAQTLPSSTDILFVQQWIYDYGMLLELSVCAYWIGKYEECQQISVELLKKELPTDIKKITENNLAFANDKLLDQAIESITQGEPLLVGAN
;
A
#
# COMPACT_ATOMS: atom_id res chain seq x y z
N MET A 1 6.84 -4.83 -22.54
CA MET A 1 7.50 -5.11 -21.24
C MET A 1 8.98 -4.75 -21.34
N ILE A 2 9.65 -4.40 -20.24
CA ILE A 2 11.12 -4.32 -20.17
C ILE A 2 11.64 -5.47 -19.29
N VAL A 3 12.84 -5.99 -19.55
CA VAL A 3 13.39 -7.13 -18.79
C VAL A 3 14.91 -7.03 -18.61
N LYS A 4 15.42 -7.61 -17.51
CA LYS A 4 16.85 -7.83 -17.28
C LYS A 4 17.09 -9.01 -16.32
N ASP A 5 17.82 -10.02 -16.78
CA ASP A 5 18.29 -11.17 -15.97
C ASP A 5 17.16 -11.96 -15.26
N GLU A 6 16.05 -12.23 -15.96
CA GLU A 6 14.85 -12.89 -15.43
C GLU A 6 14.67 -14.34 -15.91
N SER A 7 15.74 -15.04 -16.29
CA SER A 7 15.69 -16.41 -16.83
C SER A 7 14.93 -17.40 -15.94
N LYS A 8 14.93 -17.17 -14.63
CA LYS A 8 14.30 -18.02 -13.61
C LYS A 8 12.79 -17.84 -13.49
N VAL A 9 12.24 -16.70 -13.90
CA VAL A 9 10.83 -16.33 -13.63
C VAL A 9 10.06 -15.92 -14.89
N ILE A 10 10.74 -15.56 -15.97
CA ILE A 10 10.12 -14.96 -17.16
C ILE A 10 9.05 -15.87 -17.80
N THR A 11 9.25 -17.18 -17.82
CA THR A 11 8.27 -18.12 -18.40
C THR A 11 6.97 -18.18 -17.60
N ARG A 12 7.03 -18.04 -16.27
CA ARG A 12 5.83 -17.92 -15.41
C ARG A 12 5.05 -16.65 -15.75
N CYS A 13 5.75 -15.53 -15.87
CA CYS A 13 5.17 -14.24 -16.25
C CYS A 13 4.46 -14.35 -17.61
N LEU A 14 5.17 -14.81 -18.64
CA LEU A 14 4.62 -14.96 -19.99
C LEU A 14 3.45 -15.95 -20.06
N ALA A 15 3.57 -17.10 -19.40
CA ALA A 15 2.51 -18.11 -19.33
C ALA A 15 1.19 -17.52 -18.82
N SER A 16 1.27 -16.61 -17.85
CA SER A 16 0.10 -16.02 -17.22
C SER A 16 -0.66 -15.04 -18.11
N VAL A 17 -0.12 -14.63 -19.26
CA VAL A 17 -0.74 -13.59 -20.10
C VAL A 17 -1.07 -14.07 -21.52
N LEU A 18 -0.76 -15.34 -21.85
CA LEU A 18 -0.95 -15.89 -23.21
C LEU A 18 -2.40 -15.80 -23.71
N ASN A 19 -3.39 -15.82 -22.82
CA ASN A 19 -4.81 -15.69 -23.15
C ASN A 19 -5.27 -14.23 -23.32
N LEU A 20 -4.40 -13.25 -23.08
CA LEU A 20 -4.70 -11.82 -23.17
C LEU A 20 -4.03 -11.15 -24.36
N ILE A 21 -3.04 -11.80 -24.98
CA ILE A 21 -2.18 -11.19 -25.98
C ILE A 21 -2.20 -11.99 -27.28
N ASP A 22 -2.14 -11.27 -28.39
CA ASP A 22 -1.97 -11.79 -29.75
C ASP A 22 -0.66 -11.29 -30.39
N ASN A 23 0.01 -10.33 -29.75
CA ASN A 23 1.32 -9.81 -30.11
C ASN A 23 2.17 -9.52 -28.86
N TRP A 24 3.49 -9.51 -28.99
CA TRP A 24 4.39 -9.12 -27.89
C TRP A 24 5.53 -8.21 -28.34
N VAL A 25 5.87 -7.26 -27.47
CA VAL A 25 7.06 -6.40 -27.59
C VAL A 25 7.79 -6.39 -26.26
N ILE A 26 9.03 -6.84 -26.27
CA ILE A 26 9.89 -6.87 -25.09
C ILE A 26 11.19 -6.14 -25.39
N VAL A 27 11.56 -5.22 -24.50
CA VAL A 27 12.86 -4.56 -24.51
C VAL A 27 13.73 -5.18 -23.43
N ASP A 28 14.72 -5.94 -23.84
CA ASP A 28 15.79 -6.43 -22.97
C ASP A 28 16.81 -5.32 -22.73
N THR A 29 17.15 -5.11 -21.46
CA THR A 29 18.01 -3.99 -21.03
C THR A 29 19.43 -4.43 -20.66
N GLY A 30 19.87 -5.55 -21.23
CA GLY A 30 21.21 -6.10 -21.09
C GLY A 30 21.26 -7.33 -20.18
N SER A 31 20.36 -8.29 -20.40
CA SER A 31 20.41 -9.60 -19.75
C SER A 31 21.65 -10.39 -20.20
N THR A 32 22.23 -11.12 -19.25
CA THR A 32 23.44 -11.93 -19.42
C THR A 32 23.22 -13.40 -19.03
N ASP A 33 22.03 -13.73 -18.54
CA ASP A 33 21.65 -15.05 -18.02
C ASP A 33 20.86 -15.91 -19.04
N GLY A 34 20.76 -15.46 -20.30
CA GLY A 34 20.03 -16.16 -21.35
C GLY A 34 18.53 -15.83 -21.42
N THR A 35 18.04 -14.87 -20.64
CA THR A 35 16.63 -14.42 -20.67
C THR A 35 16.11 -14.16 -22.08
N GLN A 36 16.89 -13.52 -22.95
CA GLN A 36 16.48 -13.20 -24.32
C GLN A 36 16.10 -14.46 -25.11
N GLN A 37 16.91 -15.51 -25.01
CA GLN A 37 16.70 -16.75 -25.76
C GLN A 37 15.48 -17.50 -25.23
N ILE A 38 15.31 -17.57 -23.90
CA ILE A 38 14.15 -18.17 -23.25
C ILE A 38 12.86 -17.51 -23.72
N ILE A 39 12.81 -16.18 -23.80
CA ILE A 39 11.63 -15.45 -24.28
C ILE A 39 11.32 -15.84 -25.73
N LYS A 40 12.33 -15.78 -26.62
CA LYS A 40 12.15 -16.08 -28.05
C LYS A 40 11.64 -17.51 -28.26
N ASP A 41 12.26 -18.48 -27.61
CA ASP A 41 11.90 -19.89 -27.74
C ASP A 41 10.49 -20.16 -27.19
N TYR A 42 10.18 -19.61 -26.01
CA TYR A 42 8.87 -19.79 -25.38
C TYR A 42 7.75 -19.18 -26.22
N MET A 43 7.91 -17.95 -26.72
CA MET A 43 6.86 -17.31 -27.52
C MET A 43 6.71 -17.95 -28.91
N ALA A 44 7.81 -18.45 -29.50
CA ALA A 44 7.77 -19.24 -30.73
C ALA A 44 7.02 -20.57 -30.53
N GLU A 45 7.26 -21.27 -29.40
CA GLU A 45 6.53 -22.49 -29.03
C GLU A 45 5.02 -22.22 -28.89
N LYS A 46 4.63 -21.06 -28.34
CA LYS A 46 3.22 -20.65 -28.20
C LYS A 46 2.61 -20.09 -29.47
N ASN A 47 3.38 -19.95 -30.55
CA ASN A 47 2.95 -19.43 -31.84
C ASN A 47 2.30 -18.03 -31.75
N ILE A 48 2.85 -17.16 -30.88
CA ILE A 48 2.43 -15.77 -30.74
C ILE A 48 3.50 -14.87 -31.40
N PRO A 49 3.16 -14.11 -32.46
CA PRO A 49 4.12 -13.24 -33.13
C PRO A 49 4.55 -12.09 -32.24
N GLY A 50 5.78 -11.63 -32.40
CA GLY A 50 6.28 -10.47 -31.67
C GLY A 50 7.79 -10.29 -31.81
N GLU A 51 8.33 -9.41 -31.00
CA GLU A 51 9.70 -8.93 -31.15
C GLU A 51 10.39 -8.67 -29.81
N LEU A 52 11.67 -9.06 -29.78
CA LEU A 52 12.60 -8.74 -28.71
C LEU A 52 13.62 -7.73 -29.23
N HIS A 53 13.77 -6.63 -28.50
CA HIS A 53 14.75 -5.58 -28.78
C HIS A 53 15.74 -5.46 -27.65
N GLU A 54 17.02 -5.33 -27.97
CA GLU A 54 18.06 -5.07 -26.98
C GLU A 54 18.38 -3.57 -26.97
N ARG A 55 18.31 -2.94 -25.79
CA ARG A 55 18.60 -1.52 -25.59
C ARG A 55 19.46 -1.31 -24.34
N PRO A 56 20.37 -0.33 -24.32
CA PRO A 56 21.06 0.03 -23.09
C PRO A 56 20.09 0.47 -22.01
N TRP A 57 20.31 0.00 -20.78
CA TRP A 57 19.59 0.54 -19.62
C TRP A 57 19.91 2.02 -19.42
N LYS A 58 18.87 2.85 -19.26
CA LYS A 58 19.00 4.25 -18.86
C LYS A 58 18.24 4.53 -17.57
N ASN A 59 16.93 4.30 -17.57
CA ASN A 59 16.04 4.34 -16.42
C ASN A 59 14.68 3.72 -16.78
N PHE A 60 13.80 3.52 -15.80
CA PHE A 60 12.53 2.83 -16.02
C PHE A 60 11.63 3.55 -17.02
N GLY A 61 11.42 4.86 -16.85
CA GLY A 61 10.59 5.65 -17.77
C GLY A 61 11.11 5.65 -19.21
N HIS A 62 12.42 5.82 -19.41
CA HIS A 62 13.04 5.81 -20.72
C HIS A 62 12.85 4.47 -21.44
N ASN A 63 13.27 3.36 -20.83
CA ASN A 63 13.20 2.06 -21.48
C ASN A 63 11.74 1.57 -21.63
N ARG A 64 10.83 1.94 -20.72
CA ARG A 64 9.38 1.69 -20.91
C ARG A 64 8.80 2.51 -22.06
N ASN A 65 9.26 3.75 -22.27
CA ASN A 65 8.88 4.55 -23.44
C ASN A 65 9.44 3.96 -24.75
N GLU A 66 10.65 3.40 -24.76
CA GLU A 66 11.15 2.66 -25.93
C GLU A 66 10.22 1.48 -26.28
N ALA A 67 9.83 0.68 -25.29
CA ALA A 67 8.89 -0.42 -25.48
C ALA A 67 7.51 0.08 -25.97
N LEU A 68 7.04 1.20 -25.45
CA LEU A 68 5.78 1.83 -25.83
C LEU A 68 5.79 2.30 -27.30
N ILE A 69 6.88 2.94 -27.73
CA ILE A 69 7.08 3.37 -29.12
C ILE A 69 7.13 2.17 -30.06
N LEU A 70 7.87 1.12 -29.69
CA LEU A 70 7.95 -0.10 -30.48
C LEU A 70 6.59 -0.81 -30.60
N ALA A 71 5.75 -0.75 -29.57
CA ALA A 71 4.41 -1.35 -29.57
C ALA A 71 3.36 -0.57 -30.40
N LYS A 72 3.68 0.63 -30.91
CA LYS A 72 2.74 1.42 -31.69
C LYS A 72 2.29 0.69 -32.96
N ASN A 73 0.99 0.75 -33.23
CA ASN A 73 0.35 0.15 -34.42
C ASN A 73 0.48 -1.37 -34.55
N LYS A 74 0.80 -2.10 -33.46
CA LYS A 74 0.88 -3.57 -33.45
C LYS A 74 -0.34 -4.27 -32.88
N ALA A 75 -1.16 -3.55 -32.12
CA ALA A 75 -2.39 -4.02 -31.49
C ALA A 75 -3.31 -2.83 -31.17
N ASP A 76 -4.60 -3.08 -30.91
CA ASP A 76 -5.56 -2.04 -30.53
C ASP A 76 -5.30 -1.50 -29.11
N TYR A 77 -4.82 -2.36 -28.21
CA TYR A 77 -4.48 -2.05 -26.83
C TYR A 77 -3.07 -2.54 -26.50
N ILE A 78 -2.38 -1.82 -25.61
CA ILE A 78 -1.10 -2.23 -25.04
C ILE A 78 -1.34 -2.70 -23.63
N PHE A 79 -0.89 -3.92 -23.35
CA PHE A 79 -0.93 -4.53 -22.02
C PHE A 79 0.44 -4.46 -21.33
N PHE A 80 0.45 -4.13 -20.05
CA PHE A 80 1.67 -3.99 -19.24
C PHE A 80 1.78 -5.06 -18.16
N ILE A 81 2.97 -5.63 -18.06
CA ILE A 81 3.36 -6.53 -16.98
C ILE A 81 4.86 -6.39 -16.71
N ASP A 82 5.24 -6.54 -15.44
CA ASP A 82 6.64 -6.63 -15.01
C ASP A 82 7.07 -8.11 -14.99
N ALA A 83 8.33 -8.37 -15.34
CA ALA A 83 8.81 -9.72 -15.66
C ALA A 83 8.80 -10.72 -14.47
N ASP A 84 8.74 -10.22 -13.24
CA ASP A 84 8.61 -11.02 -12.02
C ASP A 84 7.15 -11.18 -11.54
N ASN A 85 6.22 -10.40 -12.07
CA ASN A 85 4.80 -10.49 -11.78
C ASN A 85 4.09 -11.52 -12.69
N PHE A 86 2.91 -11.96 -12.27
CA PHE A 86 2.05 -12.84 -13.08
C PHE A 86 0.57 -12.56 -12.81
N TYR A 87 -0.32 -12.98 -13.71
CA TYR A 87 -1.75 -12.83 -13.53
C TYR A 87 -2.44 -14.11 -13.05
N GLU A 88 -3.37 -13.94 -12.12
CA GLU A 88 -4.34 -14.94 -11.71
C GLU A 88 -5.73 -14.51 -12.16
N TYR A 89 -6.54 -15.50 -12.55
CA TYR A 89 -7.86 -15.29 -13.12
C TYR A 89 -8.89 -16.11 -12.35
N ASP A 90 -10.07 -15.53 -12.14
CA ASP A 90 -11.19 -16.35 -11.70
C ASP A 90 -11.58 -17.31 -12.83
N SER A 91 -12.14 -18.46 -12.45
CA SER A 91 -12.51 -19.54 -13.40
C SER A 91 -13.44 -19.10 -14.54
N ASN A 92 -14.20 -18.01 -14.35
CA ASN A 92 -15.14 -17.47 -15.33
C ASN A 92 -14.60 -16.25 -16.09
N PHE A 93 -13.35 -15.83 -15.87
CA PHE A 93 -12.79 -14.66 -16.50
C PHE A 93 -12.71 -14.84 -18.02
N LYS A 94 -13.19 -13.82 -18.74
CA LYS A 94 -13.01 -13.66 -20.18
C LYS A 94 -12.70 -12.20 -20.44
N LEU A 95 -11.70 -11.93 -21.28
CA LEU A 95 -11.40 -10.56 -21.69
C LEU A 95 -12.63 -9.98 -22.40
N PRO A 96 -13.24 -8.90 -21.88
CA PRO A 96 -14.39 -8.29 -22.51
C PRO A 96 -13.98 -7.55 -23.80
N SER A 97 -14.96 -7.14 -24.59
CA SER A 97 -14.71 -6.17 -25.66
C SER A 97 -14.20 -4.86 -25.04
N LEU A 98 -13.09 -4.34 -25.58
CA LEU A 98 -12.40 -3.19 -25.03
C LEU A 98 -12.81 -1.91 -25.79
N GLU A 99 -13.43 -0.97 -25.08
CA GLU A 99 -13.97 0.29 -25.62
C GLU A 99 -13.44 1.53 -24.91
N LYS A 100 -12.70 1.36 -23.79
CA LYS A 100 -12.25 2.48 -22.96
C LYS A 100 -10.83 2.93 -23.32
N ASP A 101 -10.48 4.15 -22.95
CA ASP A 101 -9.13 4.69 -23.21
C ASP A 101 -8.06 3.90 -22.43
N PHE A 102 -8.40 3.45 -21.22
CA PHE A 102 -7.53 2.59 -20.41
C PHE A 102 -8.32 1.73 -19.42
N TYR A 103 -7.66 0.69 -18.92
CA TYR A 103 -8.24 -0.23 -17.94
C TYR A 103 -7.31 -0.45 -16.75
N TYR A 104 -7.93 -0.48 -15.57
CA TYR A 104 -7.29 -0.95 -14.35
C TYR A 104 -7.37 -2.47 -14.24
N THR A 105 -6.32 -3.11 -13.75
CA THR A 105 -6.42 -4.41 -13.07
C THR A 105 -6.08 -4.23 -11.59
N ASN A 106 -6.41 -5.21 -10.77
CA ASN A 106 -6.02 -5.19 -9.36
C ASN A 106 -4.60 -5.74 -9.22
N LEU A 107 -3.72 -4.96 -8.61
CA LEU A 107 -2.43 -5.44 -8.15
C LEU A 107 -2.57 -5.96 -6.71
N LEU A 108 -2.12 -7.19 -6.47
CA LEU A 108 -2.04 -7.81 -5.15
C LEU A 108 -0.59 -7.88 -4.71
N ASP A 109 -0.27 -7.13 -3.66
CA ASP A 109 1.08 -7.03 -3.10
C ASP A 109 1.03 -7.16 -1.57
N ALA A 110 1.64 -8.22 -1.04
CA ALA A 110 1.69 -8.51 0.39
C ALA A 110 0.33 -8.36 1.14
N GLY A 111 -0.78 -8.77 0.51
CA GLY A 111 -2.13 -8.67 1.07
C GLY A 111 -2.83 -7.32 0.84
N THR A 112 -2.15 -6.35 0.24
CA THR A 112 -2.73 -5.08 -0.20
C THR A 112 -3.24 -5.20 -1.63
N LYS A 113 -4.44 -4.68 -1.88
CA LYS A 113 -5.07 -4.63 -3.20
C LYS A 113 -5.22 -3.19 -3.65
N TYR A 114 -4.66 -2.83 -4.81
CA TYR A 114 -4.85 -1.49 -5.38
C TYR A 114 -4.96 -1.53 -6.91
N PRO A 115 -5.73 -0.60 -7.51
CA PRO A 115 -5.89 -0.55 -8.96
C PRO A 115 -4.62 -0.02 -9.63
N ARG A 116 -4.22 -0.65 -10.75
CA ARG A 116 -3.10 -0.22 -11.60
C ARG A 116 -3.51 -0.19 -13.07
N ILE A 117 -3.12 0.87 -13.79
CA ILE A 117 -3.34 0.92 -15.24
C ILE A 117 -2.52 -0.20 -15.88
N SER A 118 -3.22 -1.13 -16.52
CA SER A 118 -2.61 -2.34 -17.08
C SER A 118 -2.90 -2.51 -18.56
N LEU A 119 -3.98 -1.89 -19.06
CA LEU A 119 -4.22 -1.77 -20.50
C LEU A 119 -4.43 -0.32 -20.87
N ILE A 120 -3.88 0.09 -22.01
CA ILE A 120 -4.09 1.40 -22.60
C ILE A 120 -4.44 1.26 -24.08
N LYS A 121 -5.27 2.14 -24.59
CA LYS A 121 -5.62 2.19 -26.01
C LYS A 121 -4.43 2.70 -26.82
N ASN A 122 -4.02 1.97 -27.84
CA ASN A 122 -2.76 2.21 -28.56
C ASN A 122 -2.81 3.42 -29.49
N ASP A 123 -3.99 3.87 -29.92
CA ASP A 123 -4.15 5.02 -30.81
C ASP A 123 -3.96 6.38 -30.11
N LEU A 124 -3.88 6.40 -28.77
CA LEU A 124 -3.64 7.61 -27.99
C LEU A 124 -2.15 7.85 -27.70
N ASN A 125 -1.78 9.11 -27.46
CA ASN A 125 -0.41 9.50 -27.14
C ASN A 125 -0.12 9.32 -25.65
N TRP A 126 0.35 8.12 -25.30
CA TRP A 126 0.78 7.77 -23.95
C TRP A 126 2.29 8.00 -23.76
N GLU A 127 2.69 8.30 -22.54
CA GLU A 127 4.08 8.46 -22.13
C GLU A 127 4.27 7.99 -20.68
N TRP A 128 5.32 7.24 -20.42
CA TRP A 128 5.80 6.97 -19.06
C TRP A 128 6.59 8.16 -18.53
N LYS A 129 6.10 8.79 -17.46
CA LYS A 129 6.76 9.90 -16.79
C LYS A 129 7.35 9.45 -15.45
N GLY A 130 8.64 9.71 -15.26
CA GLY A 130 9.39 9.39 -14.04
C GLY A 130 10.63 8.52 -14.30
N VAL A 131 11.70 8.75 -13.54
CA VAL A 131 12.93 7.92 -13.62
C VAL A 131 12.78 6.55 -12.95
N LEU A 132 11.91 6.48 -11.93
CA LEU A 132 11.50 5.29 -11.17
C LEU A 132 10.12 5.59 -10.55
N HIS A 133 9.31 4.56 -10.30
CA HIS A 133 7.90 4.70 -9.89
C HIS A 133 7.08 5.55 -10.89
N GLU A 134 7.37 5.31 -12.17
CA GLU A 134 6.80 5.97 -13.32
C GLU A 134 5.29 5.79 -13.44
N ALA A 135 4.63 6.85 -13.91
CA ALA A 135 3.21 6.84 -14.25
C ALA A 135 3.04 6.89 -15.77
N VAL A 136 2.15 6.05 -16.30
CA VAL A 136 1.74 6.15 -17.70
C VAL A 136 0.68 7.25 -17.80
N CYS A 137 0.94 8.27 -18.62
CA CYS A 137 0.13 9.47 -18.72
C CYS A 137 -0.33 9.69 -20.16
N CYS A 138 -1.54 10.23 -20.34
CA CYS A 138 -2.04 10.70 -21.62
C CYS A 138 -2.95 11.91 -21.40
N ASP A 139 -2.66 13.02 -22.09
CA ASP A 139 -3.35 14.29 -21.87
C ASP A 139 -4.81 14.27 -22.36
N VAL A 140 -5.18 13.32 -23.22
CA VAL A 140 -6.51 13.23 -23.84
C VAL A 140 -7.35 12.03 -23.37
N ALA A 141 -6.76 11.08 -22.62
CA ALA A 141 -7.51 9.96 -22.06
C ALA A 141 -8.49 10.47 -20.98
N ARG A 142 -9.74 10.02 -21.03
CA ARG A 142 -10.81 10.50 -20.14
C ARG A 142 -11.62 9.37 -19.53
N ASN A 143 -11.89 8.30 -20.29
CA ASN A 143 -12.76 7.23 -19.85
C ASN A 143 -11.97 5.96 -19.51
N TYR A 144 -12.44 5.22 -18.52
CA TYR A 144 -11.77 4.01 -18.05
C TYR A 144 -12.77 2.98 -17.52
N ALA A 145 -12.29 1.76 -17.33
CA ALA A 145 -12.98 0.73 -16.58
C ALA A 145 -11.97 -0.12 -15.79
N THR A 146 -12.47 -0.93 -14.87
CA THR A 146 -11.65 -1.95 -14.19
C THR A 146 -11.98 -3.31 -14.78
N LEU A 147 -10.96 -4.06 -15.19
CA LEU A 147 -11.12 -5.48 -15.48
C LEU A 147 -11.24 -6.22 -14.15
N GLY A 148 -12.46 -6.62 -13.81
CA GLY A 148 -12.74 -7.47 -12.64
C GLY A 148 -12.27 -8.90 -12.85
N ASN A 149 -12.19 -9.67 -11.77
CA ASN A 149 -11.92 -11.12 -11.79
C ASN A 149 -10.55 -11.51 -12.40
N VAL A 150 -9.64 -10.53 -12.43
CA VAL A 150 -8.24 -10.68 -12.85
C VAL A 150 -7.38 -9.89 -11.88
N ASN A 151 -6.35 -10.55 -11.35
CA ASN A 151 -5.44 -9.96 -10.38
C ASN A 151 -4.00 -10.17 -10.85
N GLN A 152 -3.24 -9.08 -10.88
CA GLN A 152 -1.78 -9.15 -11.05
C GLN A 152 -1.17 -9.43 -9.68
N ILE A 153 -0.48 -10.54 -9.55
CA ILE A 153 0.22 -10.95 -8.33
C ILE A 153 1.65 -10.43 -8.39
N VAL A 154 2.03 -9.65 -7.38
CA VAL A 154 3.41 -9.20 -7.21
C VAL A 154 4.23 -10.30 -6.56
N ARG A 155 5.35 -10.66 -7.19
CA ARG A 155 6.38 -11.49 -6.57
C ARG A 155 7.67 -10.70 -6.59
N SER A 156 8.19 -10.36 -5.42
CA SER A 156 9.51 -9.76 -5.28
C SER A 156 10.62 -10.81 -5.38
N ASP A 157 10.56 -11.72 -6.36
CA ASP A 157 11.52 -12.82 -6.57
C ASP A 157 12.39 -12.65 -7.83
N GLY A 158 12.19 -11.55 -8.56
CA GLY A 158 13.03 -11.13 -9.70
C GLY A 158 14.47 -10.77 -9.31
N ALA A 159 15.31 -10.53 -10.32
CA ALA A 159 16.74 -10.26 -10.13
C ALA A 159 17.00 -9.01 -9.28
N ARG A 160 16.30 -7.90 -9.58
CA ARG A 160 16.41 -6.64 -8.83
C ARG A 160 16.03 -6.80 -7.35
N SER A 161 15.05 -7.66 -7.05
CA SER A 161 14.58 -7.88 -5.68
C SER A 161 15.58 -8.60 -4.79
N LYS A 162 16.59 -9.25 -5.37
CA LYS A 162 17.68 -9.94 -4.66
C LYS A 162 18.85 -9.03 -4.30
N ASP A 163 18.87 -7.81 -4.82
CA ASP A 163 19.91 -6.84 -4.51
C ASP A 163 19.66 -6.21 -3.13
N ALA A 164 20.56 -6.49 -2.18
CA ALA A 164 20.48 -5.97 -0.83
C ALA A 164 20.57 -4.43 -0.76
N GLN A 165 21.15 -3.79 -1.80
CA GLN A 165 21.31 -2.34 -1.88
C GLN A 165 20.28 -1.69 -2.82
N LYS A 166 19.20 -2.40 -3.17
CA LYS A 166 18.26 -1.92 -4.19
C LYS A 166 17.67 -0.55 -3.84
N TYR A 167 17.32 -0.33 -2.57
CA TYR A 167 16.68 0.90 -2.15
C TYR A 167 17.67 2.06 -2.03
N GLU A 168 18.93 1.81 -1.65
CA GLU A 168 20.00 2.81 -1.72
C GLU A 168 20.28 3.25 -3.15
N LYS A 169 20.28 2.30 -4.10
CA LYS A 169 20.41 2.60 -5.54
C LYS A 169 19.22 3.39 -6.05
N ASP A 170 18.00 3.04 -5.63
CA ASP A 170 16.79 3.79 -5.97
C ASP A 170 16.85 5.23 -5.44
N ALA A 171 17.34 5.42 -4.21
CA ALA A 171 17.56 6.76 -3.65
C ALA A 171 18.57 7.55 -4.50
N ALA A 172 19.70 6.95 -4.89
CA ALA A 172 20.70 7.61 -5.72
C ALA A 172 20.15 8.04 -7.10
N VAL A 173 19.25 7.25 -7.69
CA VAL A 173 18.56 7.61 -8.95
C VAL A 173 17.73 8.89 -8.77
N PHE A 174 16.99 9.00 -7.67
CA PHE A 174 16.21 10.22 -7.41
C PHE A 174 17.08 11.41 -7.01
N GLU A 175 18.18 11.20 -6.28
CA GLU A 175 19.15 12.26 -5.97
C GLU A 175 19.71 12.89 -7.25
N GLU A 176 20.08 12.07 -8.24
CA GLU A 176 20.56 12.57 -9.52
C GLU A 176 19.46 13.31 -10.28
N ALA A 177 18.26 12.74 -10.37
CA ALA A 177 17.13 13.38 -11.05
C ALA A 177 16.73 14.73 -10.43
N LEU A 178 16.84 14.86 -9.11
CA LEU A 178 16.56 16.11 -8.38
C LEU A 178 17.64 17.18 -8.56
N LYS A 179 18.82 16.87 -9.12
CA LYS A 179 19.78 17.91 -9.53
C LYS A 179 19.28 18.68 -10.74
N GLU A 180 18.58 18.01 -11.65
CA GLU A 180 18.00 18.60 -12.85
C GLU A 180 16.62 19.22 -12.58
N ASP A 181 15.79 18.56 -11.77
CA ASP A 181 14.44 19.01 -11.41
C ASP A 181 14.24 19.07 -9.88
N PRO A 182 14.82 20.05 -9.18
CA PRO A 182 14.86 20.10 -7.72
C PRO A 182 13.50 20.33 -7.03
N ASN A 183 12.50 20.75 -7.81
CA ASN A 183 11.15 21.05 -7.34
C ASN A 183 10.15 19.92 -7.64
N ASN A 184 10.61 18.79 -8.19
CA ASN A 184 9.76 17.64 -8.44
C ASN A 184 9.28 16.99 -7.14
N SER A 185 8.06 17.31 -6.72
CA SER A 185 7.49 16.80 -5.46
C SER A 185 7.39 15.28 -5.46
N ARG A 186 7.04 14.66 -6.58
CA ARG A 186 6.97 13.20 -6.73
C ARG A 186 8.35 12.54 -6.51
N TYR A 187 9.43 13.10 -7.06
CA TYR A 187 10.78 12.56 -6.84
C TYR A 187 11.22 12.72 -5.38
N VAL A 188 10.91 13.84 -4.72
CA VAL A 188 11.23 13.98 -3.29
C VAL A 188 10.45 12.96 -2.45
N PHE A 189 9.19 12.69 -2.80
CA PHE A 189 8.39 11.67 -2.13
C PHE A 189 9.01 10.27 -2.26
N TYR A 190 9.33 9.85 -3.48
CA TYR A 190 9.92 8.52 -3.67
C TYR A 190 11.37 8.43 -3.18
N LEU A 191 12.15 9.52 -3.17
CA LEU A 191 13.44 9.56 -2.49
C LEU A 191 13.30 9.28 -0.99
N ALA A 192 12.29 9.88 -0.34
CA ALA A 192 12.00 9.63 1.07
C ALA A 192 11.57 8.16 1.32
N GLN A 193 10.78 7.58 0.40
CA GLN A 193 10.41 6.16 0.45
C GLN A 193 11.63 5.26 0.31
N SER A 194 12.49 5.49 -0.69
CA SER A 194 13.71 4.71 -0.91
C SER A 194 14.63 4.76 0.31
N TYR A 195 14.81 5.92 0.93
CA TYR A 195 15.61 6.01 2.16
C TYR A 195 14.98 5.27 3.34
N ARG A 196 13.65 5.34 3.49
CA ARG A 196 12.94 4.58 4.52
C ARG A 196 13.16 3.07 4.32
N ASP A 197 13.00 2.60 3.08
CA ASP A 197 13.06 1.18 2.76
C ASP A 197 14.50 0.64 2.81
N ALA A 198 15.50 1.51 2.62
CA ALA A 198 16.91 1.26 2.90
C ALA A 198 17.26 1.30 4.41
N GLY A 199 16.30 1.62 5.30
CA GLY A 199 16.54 1.78 6.74
C GLY A 199 17.29 3.06 7.13
N ASN A 200 17.51 3.99 6.19
CA ASN A 200 18.11 5.29 6.48
C ASN A 200 17.06 6.29 6.97
N ASN A 201 16.61 6.07 8.21
CA ASN A 201 15.51 6.82 8.82
C ASN A 201 15.75 8.33 8.88
N GLN A 202 17.00 8.77 9.08
CA GLN A 202 17.33 10.20 9.17
C GLN A 202 17.14 10.89 7.82
N LYS A 203 17.70 10.35 6.74
CA LYS A 203 17.52 10.92 5.39
C LYS A 203 16.08 10.81 4.92
N ALA A 204 15.38 9.72 5.29
CA ALA A 204 13.96 9.58 5.00
C ALA A 204 13.15 10.69 5.66
N LEU A 205 13.39 10.96 6.95
CA LEU A 205 12.72 12.00 7.73
C LEU A 205 12.91 13.37 7.07
N GLU A 206 14.14 13.75 6.76
CA GLU A 206 14.46 15.02 6.10
C GLU A 206 13.71 15.20 4.77
N ASN A 207 13.65 14.15 3.95
CA ASN A 207 12.96 14.21 2.66
C ASN A 207 11.44 14.20 2.78
N TYR A 208 10.85 13.48 3.74
CA TYR A 208 9.41 13.59 4.01
C TYR A 208 9.03 14.98 4.55
N GLU A 209 9.85 15.57 5.43
CA GLU A 209 9.63 16.94 5.90
C GLU A 209 9.73 17.96 4.76
N LYS A 210 10.64 17.76 3.82
CA LYS A 210 10.72 18.55 2.57
C LYS A 210 9.45 18.34 1.75
N ARG A 211 9.08 17.09 1.44
CA ARG A 211 7.91 16.75 0.61
C ARG A 211 6.61 17.33 1.16
N ALA A 212 6.42 17.28 2.47
CA ALA A 212 5.22 17.79 3.14
C ALA A 212 5.02 19.31 2.96
N LYS A 213 6.06 20.05 2.54
CA LYS A 213 6.02 21.50 2.30
C LYS A 213 5.81 21.86 0.82
N MET A 214 5.83 20.88 -0.10
CA MET A 214 5.86 21.13 -1.55
C MET A 214 4.48 21.21 -2.21
N GLY A 215 3.38 20.87 -1.52
CA GLY A 215 2.03 20.91 -2.10
C GLY A 215 1.75 19.76 -3.09
N ASP A 216 1.09 20.05 -4.20
CA ASP A 216 0.59 19.10 -5.22
C ASP A 216 -0.42 18.09 -4.67
N TRP A 217 -0.24 16.79 -4.97
CA TRP A 217 -1.19 15.76 -4.56
C TRP A 217 -1.25 15.65 -3.03
N ASP A 218 -2.42 15.96 -2.48
CA ASP A 218 -2.66 16.07 -1.04
C ASP A 218 -2.47 14.75 -0.28
N GLU A 219 -2.73 13.59 -0.91
CA GLU A 219 -2.52 12.28 -0.29
C GLU A 219 -1.04 11.99 -0.06
N GLU A 220 -0.15 12.38 -0.98
CA GLU A 220 1.30 12.28 -0.77
C GLU A 220 1.79 13.24 0.32
N VAL A 221 1.21 14.45 0.41
CA VAL A 221 1.52 15.39 1.50
C VAL A 221 1.09 14.81 2.84
N PHE A 222 -0.13 14.30 2.94
CA PHE A 222 -0.62 13.63 4.13
C PHE A 222 0.27 12.44 4.52
N TYR A 223 0.56 11.55 3.57
CA TYR A 223 1.37 10.38 3.84
C TYR A 223 2.77 10.79 4.31
N SER A 224 3.35 11.84 3.73
CA SER A 224 4.63 12.38 4.18
C SER A 224 4.56 12.87 5.64
N LEU A 225 3.51 13.59 6.03
CA LEU A 225 3.30 14.02 7.41
C LEU A 225 3.14 12.85 8.38
N LEU A 226 2.41 11.81 8.00
CA LEU A 226 2.29 10.57 8.78
C LEU A 226 3.66 9.89 8.94
N ARG A 227 4.42 9.76 7.85
CA ARG A 227 5.75 9.14 7.86
C ARG A 227 6.77 9.92 8.69
N VAL A 228 6.67 11.24 8.76
CA VAL A 228 7.46 12.06 9.70
C VAL A 228 7.23 11.57 11.13
N GLY A 229 5.98 11.46 11.58
CA GLY A 229 5.66 10.95 12.92
C GLY A 229 6.23 9.54 13.16
N ASN A 230 5.99 8.61 12.22
CA ASN A 230 6.50 7.24 12.33
C ASN A 230 8.03 7.16 12.43
N LEU A 231 8.74 7.99 11.65
CA LEU A 231 10.21 8.00 11.65
C LEU A 231 10.77 8.66 12.90
N GLN A 232 10.13 9.72 13.41
CA GLN A 232 10.51 10.33 14.68
C GLN A 232 10.34 9.34 15.85
N GLU A 233 9.29 8.53 15.85
CA GLU A 233 9.09 7.44 16.80
C GLU A 233 10.19 6.36 16.67
N ALA A 234 10.48 5.91 15.45
CA ALA A 234 11.55 4.93 15.19
C ALA A 234 12.95 5.45 15.61
N LEU A 235 13.17 6.76 15.51
CA LEU A 235 14.38 7.45 15.97
C LEU A 235 14.36 7.76 17.48
N LYS A 236 13.32 7.35 18.20
CA LYS A 236 13.13 7.56 19.65
C LYS A 236 13.21 9.04 20.05
N MET A 237 12.66 9.91 19.20
CA MET A 237 12.57 11.34 19.51
C MET A 237 11.61 11.59 20.69
N PRO A 238 11.70 12.77 21.35
CA PRO A 238 10.85 13.08 22.50
C PRO A 238 9.36 13.00 22.17
N PHE A 239 8.56 12.52 23.13
CA PHE A 239 7.11 12.33 22.98
C PHE A 239 6.40 13.56 22.38
N ASP A 240 6.65 14.76 22.90
CA ASP A 240 5.97 15.97 22.45
C ASP A 240 6.24 16.26 20.96
N THR A 241 7.44 15.95 20.47
CA THR A 241 7.81 16.09 19.06
C THR A 241 7.01 15.13 18.18
N VAL A 242 6.98 13.85 18.57
CA VAL A 242 6.27 12.80 17.82
C VAL A 242 4.75 13.08 17.82
N MET A 243 4.21 13.40 19.00
CA MET A 243 2.80 13.76 19.20
C MET A 243 2.39 14.97 18.35
N ALA A 244 3.25 16.01 18.27
CA ALA A 244 3.00 17.17 17.43
C ALA A 244 2.94 16.81 15.93
N SER A 245 3.79 15.89 15.47
CA SER A 245 3.80 15.42 14.08
C SER A 245 2.53 14.65 13.73
N TYR A 246 2.08 13.71 14.58
CA TYR A 246 0.82 13.01 14.34
C TYR A 246 -0.39 13.94 14.40
N LYS A 247 -0.41 14.89 15.35
CA LYS A 247 -1.44 15.94 15.40
C LYS A 247 -1.47 16.75 14.10
N LYS A 248 -0.31 17.15 13.57
CA LYS A 248 -0.20 17.88 12.30
C LYS A 248 -0.75 17.06 11.12
N ALA A 249 -0.41 15.77 11.04
CA ALA A 249 -0.93 14.87 10.02
C ALA A 249 -2.47 14.76 10.08
N PHE A 250 -3.04 14.55 11.28
CA PHE A 250 -4.48 14.49 11.48
C PHE A 250 -5.19 15.81 11.13
N GLN A 251 -4.62 16.95 11.55
CA GLN A 251 -5.18 18.27 11.23
C GLN A 251 -5.21 18.54 9.72
N PHE A 252 -4.19 18.06 8.99
CA PHE A 252 -4.13 18.17 7.54
C PHE A 252 -5.20 17.32 6.85
N ARG A 253 -5.42 16.08 7.29
CA ARG A 253 -6.42 15.17 6.71
C ARG A 253 -7.24 14.45 7.76
N LYS A 254 -8.32 15.09 8.21
CA LYS A 254 -9.17 14.65 9.34
C LYS A 254 -9.95 13.36 9.07
N THR A 255 -10.03 12.91 7.82
CA THR A 255 -10.66 11.64 7.42
C THR A 255 -9.75 10.44 7.61
N ARG A 256 -8.44 10.66 7.86
CA ARG A 256 -7.45 9.60 8.02
C ARG A 256 -7.19 9.32 9.50
N MET A 257 -7.49 8.11 9.95
CA MET A 257 -7.39 7.70 11.36
C MET A 257 -5.99 7.23 11.77
N GLU A 258 -5.08 6.97 10.82
CA GLU A 258 -3.74 6.48 11.12
C GLU A 258 -2.96 7.33 12.13
N PRO A 259 -2.99 8.69 12.08
CA PRO A 259 -2.32 9.48 13.10
C PRO A 259 -2.99 9.34 14.48
N LEU A 260 -4.32 9.20 14.55
CA LEU A 260 -5.03 9.01 15.83
C LEU A 260 -4.66 7.66 16.47
N TYR A 261 -4.55 6.61 15.65
CA TYR A 261 -4.08 5.30 16.08
C TYR A 261 -2.72 5.41 16.77
N HIS A 262 -1.73 6.02 16.10
CA HIS A 262 -0.39 6.17 16.68
C HIS A 262 -0.38 7.09 17.92
N MET A 263 -1.21 8.13 17.96
CA MET A 263 -1.35 8.97 19.16
C MET A 263 -1.88 8.16 20.36
N MET A 264 -2.84 7.25 20.16
CA MET A 264 -3.34 6.36 21.22
C MET A 264 -2.20 5.49 21.75
N GLN A 265 -1.44 4.84 20.86
CA GLN A 265 -0.31 3.99 21.26
C GLN A 265 0.74 4.77 22.07
N LEU A 266 1.06 6.01 21.68
CA LEU A 266 1.99 6.85 22.44
C LEU A 266 1.48 7.17 23.86
N PHE A 267 0.18 7.43 24.02
CA PHE A 267 -0.41 7.66 25.34
C PHE A 267 -0.44 6.39 26.19
N GLU A 268 -0.75 5.25 25.59
CA GLU A 268 -0.73 3.95 26.26
C GLU A 268 0.67 3.56 26.77
N GLN A 269 1.71 3.83 25.98
CA GLN A 269 3.10 3.63 26.40
C GLN A 269 3.49 4.49 27.62
N GLN A 270 2.81 5.62 27.84
CA GLN A 270 2.97 6.46 29.03
C GLN A 270 2.02 6.08 30.19
N GLY A 271 1.16 5.07 30.01
CA GLY A 271 0.11 4.73 30.96
C GLY A 271 -1.05 5.72 31.01
N ASN A 272 -1.13 6.66 30.06
CA ASN A 272 -2.20 7.65 29.99
C ASN A 272 -3.41 7.15 29.18
N TYR A 273 -4.05 6.09 29.69
CA TYR A 273 -5.19 5.45 29.05
C TYR A 273 -6.42 6.36 28.92
N ASN A 274 -6.55 7.38 29.78
CA ASN A 274 -7.63 8.37 29.66
C ASN A 274 -7.50 9.20 28.37
N ALA A 275 -6.28 9.67 28.04
CA ALA A 275 -6.05 10.41 26.81
C ALA A 275 -6.25 9.52 25.57
N GLY A 276 -5.73 8.28 25.60
CA GLY A 276 -5.95 7.29 24.55
C GLY A 276 -7.44 7.00 24.34
N TYR A 277 -8.19 6.77 25.41
CA TYR A 277 -9.64 6.57 25.37
C TYR A 277 -10.37 7.72 24.69
N LEU A 278 -10.08 8.98 25.07
CA LEU A 278 -10.73 10.15 24.47
C LEU A 278 -10.46 10.26 22.96
N ILE A 279 -9.23 9.95 22.52
CA ILE A 279 -8.90 9.90 21.09
C ILE A 279 -9.67 8.79 20.38
N GLY A 280 -9.76 7.60 20.96
CA GLY A 280 -10.54 6.49 20.40
C GLY A 280 -12.03 6.84 20.28
N LYS A 281 -12.61 7.55 21.26
CA LYS A 281 -13.99 8.05 21.17
C LYS A 281 -14.16 9.10 20.07
N ILE A 282 -13.19 9.99 19.86
CA ILE A 282 -13.21 10.93 18.72
C ILE A 282 -13.17 10.14 17.40
N ALA A 283 -12.29 9.15 17.28
CA ALA A 283 -12.16 8.35 16.07
C ALA A 283 -13.45 7.63 15.66
N GLN A 284 -14.24 7.14 16.63
CA GLN A 284 -15.54 6.52 16.36
C GLN A 284 -16.55 7.47 15.69
N THR A 285 -16.34 8.79 15.76
CA THR A 285 -17.23 9.78 15.14
C THR A 285 -16.83 10.18 13.72
N LEU A 286 -15.67 9.71 13.24
CA LEU A 286 -15.13 10.08 11.94
C LEU A 286 -15.71 9.22 10.82
N PRO A 287 -15.96 9.80 9.63
CA PRO A 287 -16.31 9.01 8.45
C PRO A 287 -15.11 8.17 7.99
N SER A 288 -15.38 7.08 7.27
CA SER A 288 -14.34 6.34 6.56
C SER A 288 -13.65 7.23 5.52
N SER A 289 -12.34 7.06 5.38
CA SER A 289 -11.57 7.74 4.34
C SER A 289 -11.97 7.25 2.94
N THR A 290 -12.00 8.16 1.97
CA THR A 290 -12.14 7.84 0.53
C THR A 290 -10.81 7.90 -0.22
N ASP A 291 -9.71 8.13 0.49
CA ASP A 291 -8.36 8.13 -0.06
C ASP A 291 -7.96 6.76 -0.64
N ILE A 292 -6.95 6.77 -1.51
CA ILE A 292 -6.45 5.57 -2.18
C ILE A 292 -4.98 5.28 -1.84
N LEU A 293 -4.20 6.30 -1.49
CA LEU A 293 -2.77 6.16 -1.25
C LEU A 293 -2.50 5.61 0.16
N PHE A 294 -2.05 4.36 0.19
CA PHE A 294 -1.52 3.67 1.38
C PHE A 294 -2.43 3.77 2.61
N VAL A 295 -3.74 3.65 2.41
CA VAL A 295 -4.70 3.55 3.52
C VAL A 295 -4.45 2.24 4.27
N GLN A 296 -4.20 2.34 5.57
CA GLN A 296 -3.97 1.17 6.42
C GLN A 296 -5.32 0.60 6.88
N GLN A 297 -5.99 -0.13 5.98
CA GLN A 297 -7.38 -0.59 6.17
C GLN A 297 -7.62 -1.31 7.51
N TRP A 298 -6.64 -2.09 7.98
CA TRP A 298 -6.72 -2.79 9.26
C TRP A 298 -6.97 -1.87 10.48
N ILE A 299 -6.50 -0.61 10.45
CA ILE A 299 -6.76 0.38 11.49
C ILE A 299 -8.26 0.70 11.57
N TYR A 300 -8.93 0.75 10.43
CA TYR A 300 -10.36 1.04 10.29
C TYR A 300 -11.20 -0.19 10.63
N ASP A 301 -10.76 -1.36 10.18
CA ASP A 301 -11.51 -2.61 10.33
C ASP A 301 -11.56 -3.07 11.78
N TYR A 302 -10.44 -2.99 12.50
CA TYR A 302 -10.34 -3.45 13.88
C TYR A 302 -9.37 -2.68 14.77
N GLY A 303 -8.30 -2.08 14.22
CA GLY A 303 -7.20 -1.51 15.00
C GLY A 303 -7.65 -0.43 15.99
N MET A 304 -8.42 0.57 15.54
CA MET A 304 -8.90 1.64 16.43
C MET A 304 -9.81 1.14 17.55
N LEU A 305 -10.69 0.18 17.26
CA LEU A 305 -11.58 -0.40 18.27
C LEU A 305 -10.80 -1.26 19.26
N LEU A 306 -9.78 -1.98 18.79
CA LEU A 306 -8.93 -2.78 19.66
C LEU A 306 -8.21 -1.91 20.69
N GLU A 307 -7.54 -0.84 20.27
CA GLU A 307 -6.86 0.09 21.21
C GLU A 307 -7.86 0.77 22.15
N LEU A 308 -9.06 1.12 21.65
CA LEU A 308 -10.10 1.68 22.51
C LEU A 308 -10.56 0.69 23.59
N SER A 309 -10.65 -0.61 23.27
CA SER A 309 -11.00 -1.64 24.26
C SER A 309 -9.93 -1.75 25.36
N VAL A 310 -8.65 -1.63 24.99
CA VAL A 310 -7.52 -1.66 25.94
C VAL A 310 -7.58 -0.43 26.84
N CYS A 311 -7.72 0.76 26.27
CA CYS A 311 -7.87 1.99 27.03
C CYS A 311 -9.08 1.94 27.98
N ALA A 312 -10.25 1.46 27.52
CA ALA A 312 -11.46 1.34 28.32
C ALA A 312 -11.25 0.42 29.54
N TYR A 313 -10.59 -0.73 29.34
CA TYR A 313 -10.24 -1.64 30.44
C TYR A 313 -9.39 -0.94 31.51
N TRP A 314 -8.30 -0.29 31.11
CA TRP A 314 -7.37 0.31 32.06
C TRP A 314 -7.93 1.50 32.84
N ILE A 315 -9.00 2.14 32.35
CA ILE A 315 -9.70 3.22 33.08
C ILE A 315 -10.95 2.75 33.81
N GLY A 316 -11.16 1.43 33.94
CA GLY A 316 -12.27 0.86 34.72
C GLY A 316 -13.60 0.81 33.99
N LYS A 317 -13.65 1.09 32.68
CA LYS A 317 -14.86 0.97 31.85
C LYS A 317 -14.99 -0.45 31.31
N TYR A 318 -15.09 -1.42 32.22
CA TYR A 318 -15.07 -2.85 31.89
C TYR A 318 -16.25 -3.27 31.01
N GLU A 319 -17.44 -2.71 31.21
CA GLU A 319 -18.61 -2.97 30.35
C GLU A 319 -18.36 -2.54 28.90
N GLU A 320 -17.78 -1.36 28.69
CA GLU A 320 -17.47 -0.87 27.34
C GLU A 320 -16.35 -1.70 26.68
N CYS A 321 -15.33 -2.10 27.46
CA CYS A 321 -14.31 -3.05 26.99
C CYS A 321 -14.96 -4.37 26.52
N GLN A 322 -15.81 -4.97 27.36
CA GLN A 322 -16.53 -6.21 27.05
C GLN A 322 -17.36 -6.07 25.76
N GLN A 323 -18.15 -5.00 25.64
CA GLN A 323 -18.99 -4.74 24.47
C GLN A 323 -18.15 -4.61 23.20
N ILE A 324 -17.06 -3.82 23.23
CA ILE A 324 -16.17 -3.66 22.09
C ILE A 324 -15.52 -4.99 21.70
N SER A 325 -15.03 -5.76 22.68
CA SER A 325 -14.41 -7.07 22.41
C SER A 325 -15.40 -8.06 21.78
N VAL A 326 -16.65 -8.09 22.25
CA VAL A 326 -17.71 -8.92 21.64
C VAL A 326 -18.00 -8.48 20.20
N GLU A 327 -18.09 -7.19 19.92
CA GLU A 327 -18.30 -6.69 18.55
C GLU A 327 -17.12 -7.03 17.63
N LEU A 328 -15.88 -6.92 18.12
CA LEU A 328 -14.69 -7.29 17.36
C LEU A 328 -14.68 -8.79 17.00
N LEU A 329 -15.06 -9.67 17.94
CA LEU A 329 -15.09 -11.12 17.71
C LEU A 329 -16.17 -11.59 16.72
N LYS A 330 -17.10 -10.72 16.33
CA LYS A 330 -18.04 -10.99 15.22
C LYS A 330 -17.40 -10.82 13.84
N LYS A 331 -16.24 -10.16 13.76
CA LYS A 331 -15.51 -9.91 12.50
C LYS A 331 -14.52 -11.04 12.22
N GLU A 332 -14.11 -11.16 10.96
CA GLU A 332 -12.94 -11.97 10.61
C GLU A 332 -11.67 -11.23 11.03
N LEU A 333 -11.00 -11.73 12.07
CA LEU A 333 -9.77 -11.17 12.62
C LEU A 333 -8.57 -12.08 12.33
N PRO A 334 -7.36 -11.53 12.11
CA PRO A 334 -6.14 -12.32 12.15
C PRO A 334 -6.02 -13.09 13.46
N THR A 335 -5.43 -14.29 13.43
CA THR A 335 -5.37 -15.21 14.58
C THR A 335 -4.83 -14.54 15.85
N ASP A 336 -3.74 -13.79 15.74
CA ASP A 336 -3.13 -13.11 16.89
C ASP A 336 -4.04 -12.01 17.45
N ILE A 337 -4.71 -11.26 16.57
CA ILE A 337 -5.66 -10.20 16.96
C ILE A 337 -6.90 -10.80 17.63
N LYS A 338 -7.41 -11.93 17.11
CA LYS A 338 -8.51 -12.67 17.75
C LYS A 338 -8.14 -13.08 19.17
N LYS A 339 -6.96 -13.66 19.35
CA LYS A 339 -6.46 -14.08 20.68
C LYS A 339 -6.32 -12.90 21.65
N ILE A 340 -5.79 -11.76 21.20
CA ILE A 340 -5.74 -10.55 22.02
C ILE A 340 -7.14 -10.10 22.43
N THR A 341 -8.09 -10.13 21.49
CA THR A 341 -9.48 -9.72 21.73
C THR A 341 -10.19 -10.65 22.73
N GLU A 342 -9.98 -11.97 22.63
CA GLU A 342 -10.49 -12.96 23.58
C GLU A 342 -9.93 -12.74 24.98
N ASN A 343 -8.64 -12.40 25.10
CA ASN A 343 -8.03 -12.07 26.39
C ASN A 343 -8.62 -10.79 26.99
N ASN A 344 -8.77 -9.72 26.20
CA ASN A 344 -9.40 -8.48 26.65
C ASN A 344 -10.82 -8.73 27.18
N LEU A 345 -11.60 -9.55 26.47
CA LEU A 345 -12.93 -9.97 26.90
C LEU A 345 -12.90 -10.72 28.23
N ALA A 346 -11.99 -11.69 28.38
CA ALA A 346 -11.83 -12.44 29.62
C ALA A 346 -11.48 -11.52 30.80
N PHE A 347 -10.51 -10.62 30.62
CA PHE A 347 -10.13 -9.67 31.67
C PHE A 347 -11.26 -8.73 32.07
N ALA A 348 -12.06 -8.24 31.10
CA ALA A 348 -13.22 -7.41 31.39
C ALA A 348 -14.29 -8.20 32.17
N ASN A 349 -14.56 -9.46 31.79
CA ASN A 349 -15.52 -10.32 32.48
C ASN A 349 -15.11 -10.59 33.93
N ASP A 350 -13.83 -10.88 34.17
CA ASP A 350 -13.31 -11.11 35.53
C ASP A 350 -13.54 -9.87 36.41
N LYS A 351 -13.27 -8.67 35.88
CA LYS A 351 -13.48 -7.41 36.62
C LYS A 351 -14.95 -7.09 36.88
N LEU A 352 -15.83 -7.38 35.93
CA LEU A 352 -17.27 -7.21 36.11
C LEU A 352 -17.83 -8.19 37.15
N LEU A 353 -17.31 -9.41 37.19
CA LEU A 353 -17.67 -10.40 38.20
C LEU A 353 -17.21 -9.95 39.60
N ASP A 354 -15.97 -9.47 39.73
CA ASP A 354 -15.45 -8.90 40.97
C ASP A 354 -16.37 -7.76 41.49
N GLN A 355 -16.73 -6.82 40.61
CA GLN A 355 -17.62 -5.70 40.94
C GLN A 355 -19.03 -6.15 41.36
N ALA A 356 -19.57 -7.18 40.71
CA ALA A 356 -20.87 -7.75 41.06
C ALA A 356 -20.84 -8.42 42.46
N ILE A 357 -19.77 -9.16 42.77
CA ILE A 357 -19.58 -9.79 44.08
C ILE A 357 -19.42 -8.73 45.18
N GLU A 358 -18.63 -7.68 44.94
CA GLU A 358 -18.48 -6.56 45.89
C GLU A 358 -19.82 -5.85 46.15
N SER A 359 -20.61 -5.59 45.12
CA SER A 359 -21.93 -4.95 45.25
C SER A 359 -22.91 -5.78 46.10
N ILE A 360 -22.91 -7.11 45.92
CA ILE A 360 -23.73 -8.05 46.69
C ILE A 360 -23.27 -8.10 48.16
N THR A 361 -21.97 -8.07 48.42
CA THR A 361 -21.39 -8.16 49.77
C THR A 361 -21.50 -6.85 50.57
N GLN A 362 -21.58 -5.69 49.90
CA GLN A 362 -21.77 -4.39 50.54
C GLN A 362 -23.23 -4.00 50.79
N GLY A 363 -24.20 -4.82 50.37
CA GLY A 363 -25.60 -4.68 50.78
C GLY A 363 -26.38 -3.55 50.09
N GLU A 364 -26.05 -3.20 48.85
CA GLU A 364 -27.00 -2.42 48.05
C GLU A 364 -28.24 -3.28 47.78
N PRO A 365 -29.46 -2.82 48.13
CA PRO A 365 -30.65 -3.62 47.96
C PRO A 365 -30.91 -3.80 46.47
N LEU A 366 -30.96 -5.06 46.03
CA LEU A 366 -31.63 -5.46 44.79
C LEU A 366 -33.03 -4.85 44.82
N LEU A 367 -33.26 -3.79 44.05
CA LEU A 367 -34.61 -3.35 43.68
C LEU A 367 -35.22 -4.42 42.78
N VAL A 368 -35.62 -5.53 43.41
CA VAL A 368 -36.57 -6.47 42.83
C VAL A 368 -37.90 -5.75 42.85
N GLY A 369 -38.24 -5.11 41.72
CA GLY A 369 -39.59 -4.63 41.47
C GLY A 369 -40.55 -5.81 41.59
N ALA A 370 -41.35 -5.82 42.66
CA ALA A 370 -42.47 -6.72 42.81
C ALA A 370 -43.74 -6.01 42.30
N ASN A 371 -44.33 -6.64 41.29
CA ASN A 371 -45.64 -6.45 40.63
C ASN A 371 -45.77 -5.35 39.57
#